data_AF-A0A3E0N5B2-F1
#
_entry.id   AF-A0A3E0N5B2-F1
#
_cell.length_a   1.000
_cell.length_b   1.000
_cell.length_c   1.000
_cell.angle_alpha   90.00
_cell.angle_beta   90.00
_cell.angle_gamma   90.00
#
_symmetry.space_group_name_H-M   'P 1'
#
loop_
_entity.id
_entity.type
_entity.pdbx_description
1 polymer ?
#
loop_
_entity_poly.entity_id
_entity_poly.type
_entity_poly.pdbx_seq_one_letter_code
_entity_poly.pdbx_strand_id
1 'polypeptide(L)'
;MFCIIAWRVFWLTMVNRTSPNTSAEAVFTETEIAILNHLSGESEQPAAKNVAHYLLVVAQLGGYLNRKNDGPPGNTVLWRGLARLTDIHLGFNLARDVGN
;
A
#
# COMPACT_ATOMS: atom_id res chain seq x y z
N MET A 1 16.47 10.34 -10.01
CA MET A 1 15.30 10.28 -9.11
C MET A 1 14.27 9.24 -9.54
N PHE A 2 13.79 9.24 -10.80
CA PHE A 2 12.80 8.25 -11.29
C PHE A 2 13.23 6.78 -11.17
N CYS A 3 14.53 6.48 -11.28
CA CYS A 3 15.02 5.10 -11.15
C CYS A 3 14.78 4.50 -9.76
N ILE A 4 14.86 5.31 -8.69
CA ILE A 4 14.64 4.84 -7.31
C ILE A 4 13.18 4.47 -7.12
N ILE A 5 12.28 5.28 -7.65
CA ILE A 5 10.85 5.06 -7.64
C ILE A 5 10.47 3.82 -8.45
N ALA A 6 11.01 3.70 -9.67
CA ALA A 6 10.78 2.54 -10.52
C ALA A 6 11.25 1.24 -9.85
N TRP A 7 12.44 1.27 -9.23
CA TRP A 7 12.96 0.15 -8.45
C TRP A 7 12.03 -0.20 -7.28
N ARG A 8 11.56 0.79 -6.52
CA ARG A 8 10.64 0.57 -5.39
C ARG A 8 9.33 -0.09 -5.83
N VAL A 9 8.70 0.41 -6.89
CA VAL A 9 7.47 -0.15 -7.46
C VAL A 9 7.68 -1.58 -7.94
N PHE A 10 8.79 -1.81 -8.66
CA PHE A 10 9.13 -3.14 -9.15
C PHE A 10 9.41 -4.11 -8.00
N TRP A 11 10.20 -3.70 -7.01
CA TRP A 11 10.52 -4.47 -5.83
C TRP A 11 9.25 -4.86 -5.06
N LEU A 12 8.32 -3.93 -4.85
CA LEU A 12 7.02 -4.21 -4.23
C LEU A 12 6.21 -5.25 -4.98
N THR A 13 6.15 -5.12 -6.30
CA THR A 13 5.47 -6.09 -7.16
C THR A 13 6.10 -7.49 -7.02
N MET A 14 7.44 -7.55 -6.94
CA MET A 14 8.16 -8.81 -6.78
C MET A 14 7.97 -9.42 -5.40
N VAL A 15 8.06 -8.64 -4.32
CA VAL A 15 7.81 -9.11 -2.95
C VAL A 15 6.42 -9.73 -2.82
N ASN A 16 5.40 -9.12 -3.42
CA ASN A 16 4.05 -9.69 -3.42
C ASN A 16 3.98 -11.07 -4.09
N ARG A 17 4.79 -11.29 -5.13
CA ARG A 17 4.79 -12.53 -5.91
C ARG A 17 5.62 -13.63 -5.26
N THR A 18 6.77 -13.27 -4.68
CA THR A 18 7.72 -14.25 -4.14
C THR A 18 7.45 -14.55 -2.67
N SER A 19 7.01 -13.55 -1.91
CA SER A 19 6.91 -13.61 -0.44
C SER A 19 5.67 -12.87 0.08
N PRO A 20 4.45 -13.25 -0.36
CA PRO A 20 3.21 -12.54 0.00
C PRO A 20 2.93 -12.52 1.51
N ASN A 21 3.42 -13.52 2.24
CA ASN A 21 3.18 -13.71 3.67
C ASN A 21 4.19 -12.99 4.57
N THR A 22 5.14 -12.24 4.00
CA THR A 22 6.08 -11.41 4.79
C THR A 22 5.33 -10.36 5.60
N SER A 23 5.89 -9.97 6.75
CA SER A 23 5.33 -8.88 7.58
C SER A 23 5.26 -7.57 6.78
N ALA A 24 4.12 -6.87 6.88
CA ALA A 24 3.93 -5.57 6.25
C ALA A 24 4.92 -4.51 6.73
N GLU A 25 5.40 -4.61 7.97
CA GLU A 25 6.39 -3.71 8.58
C GLU A 25 7.75 -3.74 7.87
N ALA A 26 8.04 -4.81 7.12
CA ALA A 26 9.25 -4.89 6.30
C ALA A 26 9.18 -3.98 5.05
N VAL A 27 7.99 -3.49 4.72
CA VAL A 27 7.69 -2.80 3.47
C VAL A 27 7.08 -1.42 3.69
N PHE A 28 6.28 -1.27 4.74
CA PHE A 28 5.53 -0.06 5.06
C PHE A 28 5.91 0.46 6.44
N THR A 29 5.87 1.77 6.59
CA THR A 29 6.01 2.43 7.89
C THR A 29 4.74 2.23 8.74
N GLU A 30 4.86 2.41 10.06
CA GLU A 30 3.73 2.31 10.98
C GLU A 30 2.59 3.28 10.61
N THR A 31 2.92 4.50 10.16
CA THR A 31 1.94 5.49 9.73
C THR A 31 1.24 5.08 8.43
N GLU A 32 1.98 4.54 7.45
CA GLU A 32 1.36 4.00 6.23
C GLU A 32 0.44 2.83 6.53
N ILE A 33 0.84 1.93 7.45
CA ILE A 33 0.01 0.83 7.91
C ILE A 33 -1.28 1.34 8.56
N ALA A 34 -1.18 2.34 9.45
CA ALA A 34 -2.35 2.95 10.08
C ALA A 34 -3.30 3.56 9.04
N ILE A 35 -2.76 4.33 8.08
CA ILE A 35 -3.55 4.90 6.98
C ILE A 35 -4.23 3.80 6.15
N LEU A 36 -3.50 2.76 5.77
CA LEU A 36 -4.04 1.67 4.97
C LEU A 36 -5.13 0.87 5.69
N ASN A 37 -5.01 0.68 7.02
CA ASN A 37 -6.06 0.08 7.84
C ASN A 37 -7.35 0.93 7.83
N HIS A 38 -7.22 2.25 7.95
CA HIS A 38 -8.38 3.14 7.84
C HIS A 38 -9.02 3.10 6.44
N LEU A 39 -8.21 2.97 5.38
CA LEU A 39 -8.69 2.93 4.00
C LEU A 39 -9.30 1.58 3.60
N SER A 40 -8.85 0.48 4.19
CA SER A 40 -9.43 -0.85 3.95
C SER A 40 -10.79 -1.03 4.62
N GLY A 41 -11.16 -0.15 5.57
CA GLY A 41 -12.38 -0.27 6.35
C GLY A 41 -12.34 -1.43 7.35
N GLU A 42 -11.16 -2.01 7.58
CA GLU A 42 -10.97 -3.06 8.59
C GLU A 42 -10.90 -2.42 9.99
N SER A 43 -11.63 -3.04 10.94
CA SER A 43 -11.52 -2.74 12.38
C SER A 43 -10.10 -3.05 12.88
N GLU A 44 -9.73 -2.50 14.04
CA GLU A 44 -8.38 -2.42 14.68
C GLU A 44 -7.42 -3.63 14.61
N GLN A 45 -7.85 -4.79 14.12
CA GLN A 45 -7.01 -5.98 13.90
C GLN A 45 -7.25 -6.59 12.51
N PRO A 46 -6.41 -6.25 11.52
CA PRO A 46 -6.37 -6.97 10.25
C PRO A 46 -6.03 -8.43 10.50
N ALA A 47 -6.85 -9.35 9.98
CA ALA A 47 -6.68 -10.80 10.15
C ALA A 47 -5.34 -11.31 9.54
N ALA A 48 -4.72 -10.54 8.65
CA ALA A 48 -3.40 -10.81 8.12
C ALA A 48 -2.58 -9.53 7.95
N LYS A 49 -1.60 -9.29 8.83
CA LYS A 49 -0.63 -8.18 8.73
C LYS A 49 0.47 -8.44 7.68
N ASN A 50 0.12 -9.09 6.57
CA ASN A 50 1.10 -9.49 5.57
C ASN A 50 1.16 -8.51 4.39
N VAL A 51 2.28 -8.54 3.67
CA VAL A 51 2.55 -7.64 2.54
C VAL A 51 1.49 -7.74 1.45
N ALA A 52 0.97 -8.95 1.18
CA ALA A 52 -0.05 -9.15 0.16
C ALA A 52 -1.35 -8.39 0.44
N HIS A 53 -1.81 -8.39 1.69
CA HIS A 53 -2.99 -7.64 2.10
C HIS A 53 -2.81 -6.15 1.83
N TYR A 54 -1.75 -5.54 2.37
CA TYR A 54 -1.54 -4.10 2.22
C TYR A 54 -1.22 -3.69 0.79
N LEU A 55 -0.50 -4.50 0.01
CA LEU A 55 -0.28 -4.23 -1.41
C LEU A 55 -1.55 -4.34 -2.24
N LEU A 56 -2.50 -5.18 -1.83
CA LEU A 56 -3.82 -5.22 -2.45
C LEU A 56 -4.57 -3.92 -2.20
N VAL A 57 -4.58 -3.40 -0.96
CA VAL A 57 -5.20 -2.10 -0.63
C VAL A 57 -4.54 -0.97 -1.41
N VAL A 58 -3.20 -0.94 -1.47
CA VAL A 58 -2.46 0.02 -2.30
C VAL A 58 -2.85 -0.10 -3.77
N ALA A 59 -2.93 -1.31 -4.32
CA ALA A 59 -3.35 -1.51 -5.70
C ALA A 59 -4.78 -1.01 -5.93
N GLN A 60 -5.70 -1.21 -4.98
CA GLN A 60 -7.07 -0.72 -5.05
C GLN A 60 -7.14 0.82 -5.06
N LEU A 61 -6.30 1.50 -4.26
CA LEU A 61 -6.12 2.95 -4.35
C LEU A 61 -5.65 3.40 -5.75
N GLY A 62 -4.87 2.55 -6.42
CA GLY A 62 -4.42 2.75 -7.79
C GLY A 62 -5.43 2.37 -8.88
N GLY A 63 -6.63 1.92 -8.51
CA GLY A 63 -7.72 1.53 -9.41
C GLY A 63 -7.82 0.04 -9.72
N TYR A 64 -7.10 -0.82 -8.99
CA TYR A 64 -7.30 -2.27 -9.08
C TYR A 64 -8.65 -2.66 -8.46
N LEU A 65 -9.45 -3.44 -9.18
CA LEU A 65 -10.83 -3.73 -8.77
C LEU A 65 -10.96 -5.01 -7.93
N ASN A 66 -9.92 -5.85 -7.92
CA ASN A 66 -9.89 -7.12 -7.19
C ASN A 66 -11.05 -8.06 -7.55
N ARG A 67 -11.33 -8.24 -8.85
CA ARG A 67 -12.34 -9.19 -9.33
C ARG A 67 -11.77 -10.61 -9.36
N LYS A 68 -12.65 -11.61 -9.30
CA LYS A 68 -12.29 -13.04 -9.23
C LYS A 68 -11.33 -13.50 -10.35
N ASN A 69 -11.42 -12.90 -11.53
CA ASN A 69 -10.61 -13.25 -12.70
C ASN A 69 -9.54 -12.19 -13.03
N ASP A 70 -9.36 -11.19 -12.18
CA ASP A 70 -8.28 -10.23 -12.37
C ASP A 70 -6.94 -10.93 -12.10
N GLY A 71 -5.96 -10.70 -12.97
CA GLY A 71 -4.58 -11.10 -12.70
C GLY A 71 -4.00 -10.32 -11.51
N PRO A 72 -2.89 -10.77 -10.93
CA PRO A 72 -2.28 -10.08 -9.78
C PRO A 72 -1.93 -8.61 -10.13
N PRO A 73 -1.96 -7.69 -9.14
CA PRO A 73 -1.66 -6.28 -9.35
C PRO A 73 -0.34 -6.07 -10.11
N GLY A 74 -0.41 -5.26 -11.17
CA GLY A 74 0.76 -4.87 -11.97
C GLY A 74 1.44 -3.60 -11.45
N ASN A 75 2.61 -3.29 -12.00
CA ASN A 75 3.41 -2.11 -11.63
C ASN A 75 2.61 -0.79 -11.75
N THR A 76 1.74 -0.66 -12.76
CA THR A 76 0.98 0.58 -13.01
C THR A 76 0.00 0.91 -11.89
N VAL A 77 -0.78 -0.08 -11.43
CA VAL A 77 -1.75 0.13 -10.34
C VAL A 77 -1.03 0.33 -9.01
N LEU A 78 0.10 -0.36 -8.80
CA LEU A 78 0.93 -0.14 -7.61
C LEU A 78 1.56 1.27 -7.60
N TRP A 79 2.08 1.75 -8.72
CA TRP A 79 2.60 3.11 -8.86
C TRP A 79 1.53 4.16 -8.52
N ARG A 80 0.34 4.05 -9.12
CA ARG A 80 -0.77 4.98 -8.85
C ARG A 80 -1.19 4.92 -7.38
N GLY A 81 -1.27 3.72 -6.82
CA GLY A 81 -1.58 3.48 -5.42
C GLY A 81 -0.59 4.13 -4.47
N LEU A 82 0.71 3.97 -4.71
CA LEU A 82 1.78 4.54 -3.90
C LEU A 82 1.82 6.07 -3.98
N ALA A 83 1.61 6.63 -5.18
CA ALA A 83 1.50 8.07 -5.35
C ALA A 83 0.32 8.61 -4.51
N ARG A 84 -0.84 7.96 -4.60
CA ARG A 84 -2.02 8.34 -3.82
C ARG A 84 -1.82 8.18 -2.32
N LEU A 85 -1.16 7.10 -1.88
CA LEU A 85 -0.82 6.88 -0.47
C LEU A 85 0.12 7.97 0.04
N THR A 86 1.08 8.41 -0.77
CA THR A 86 2.01 9.49 -0.42
C THR A 86 1.27 10.81 -0.19
N ASP A 87 0.32 11.15 -1.06
CA ASP A 87 -0.52 12.34 -0.92
C ASP A 87 -1.36 12.28 0.37
N ILE A 88 -1.95 11.11 0.67
CA ILE A 88 -2.75 10.90 1.88
C ILE A 88 -1.88 10.98 3.13
N HIS A 89 -0.68 10.38 3.11
CA HIS A 89 0.28 10.45 4.20
C HIS A 89 0.70 11.89 4.51
N LEU A 90 0.96 12.69 3.47
CA LEU A 90 1.24 14.12 3.65
C LEU A 90 0.05 14.84 4.30
N GLY A 91 -1.17 14.62 3.80
CA GLY A 91 -2.38 15.20 4.40
C GLY A 91 -2.60 14.77 5.85
N PHE A 92 -2.34 13.50 6.17
CA PHE A 92 -2.42 12.97 7.53
C PHE A 92 -1.44 13.65 8.48
N ASN A 93 -0.19 13.85 8.05
CA ASN A 93 0.81 14.56 8.86
C ASN A 93 0.43 16.03 9.07
N LEU A 94 -0.02 16.72 8.01
CA LEU A 94 -0.47 18.11 8.11
C LEU A 94 -1.66 18.26 9.09
N ALA A 95 -2.63 17.35 9.03
CA ALA A 95 -3.76 17.37 9.94
C ALA A 95 -3.33 17.14 11.40
N ARG A 96 -2.35 16.27 11.64
CA ARG A 96 -1.79 16.03 12.97
C ARG A 96 -1.04 17.24 13.52
N ASP A 97 -0.31 17.95 12.66
CA ASP A 97 0.49 19.11 13.08
C ASP A 97 -0.36 20.36 13.36
N VAL A 98 -1.50 20.51 12.68
CA VAL A 98 -2.43 21.66 12.86
C VAL A 98 -3.56 21.38 13.85
N GLY A 99 -3.90 20.10 14.06
CA GLY A 99 -4.97 19.67 14.97
C GLY A 99 -4.58 19.55 16.45
N ASN A 100 -3.32 19.84 16.79
CA ASN A 100 -2.81 20.02 18.16
C ASN A 100 -2.73 21.50 18.53
#